data_AF-A0A1V4MTQ5-F1
#
_entry.id   AF-A0A1V4MTQ5-F1
#
_cell.length_a   1.000
_cell.length_b   1.000
_cell.length_c   1.000
_cell.angle_alpha   90.00
_cell.angle_beta   90.00
_cell.angle_gamma   90.00
#
_symmetry.space_group_name_H-M   'P 1'
#
loop_
_entity.id
_entity.type
_entity.pdbx_description
1 polymer ?
#
loop_
_entity_poly.entity_id
_entity_poly.type
_entity_poly.pdbx_seq_one_letter_code
_entity_poly.pdbx_strand_id
1 'polypeptide(L)'
;MEQQRILELIEKWKPVLSLSDWDIRAVAVEPPWRKSGDVKIDESNLMAAVMIRSDLDPRFLEQVVVHELLHIKLWNLDRMLESSLNSLFGEDLEDGRRAFVQDQFMDRLETVTQDLTRALLSAAGFSGSYMFGRVQRQVDEELQ
;
A
#
# COMPACT_ATOMS: atom_id res chain seq x y z
N MET A 1 -14.41 -11.84 -1.04
CA MET A 1 -14.39 -10.67 -1.94
C MET A 1 -14.15 -11.16 -3.36
N GLU A 2 -14.80 -10.58 -4.37
CA GLU A 2 -14.61 -11.01 -5.75
C GLU A 2 -13.44 -10.26 -6.41
N GLN A 3 -12.51 -10.99 -7.03
CA GLN A 3 -11.33 -10.44 -7.72
C GLN A 3 -11.71 -9.38 -8.77
N GLN A 4 -12.86 -9.55 -9.42
CA GLN A 4 -13.42 -8.60 -10.37
C GLN A 4 -13.61 -7.21 -9.77
N ARG A 5 -14.04 -7.12 -8.50
CA ARG A 5 -14.28 -5.84 -7.83
C ARG A 5 -12.98 -5.07 -7.56
N ILE A 6 -11.91 -5.79 -7.24
CA ILE A 6 -10.58 -5.20 -7.08
C ILE A 6 -10.13 -4.60 -8.42
N LEU A 7 -10.30 -5.36 -9.50
CA LEU A 7 -9.92 -4.94 -10.85
C LEU A 7 -10.70 -3.68 -11.31
N GLU A 8 -12.01 -3.62 -11.05
CA GLU A 8 -12.83 -2.43 -11.34
C GLU A 8 -12.29 -1.17 -10.66
N LEU A 9 -11.86 -1.29 -9.40
CA LEU A 9 -11.29 -0.18 -8.65
C LEU A 9 -9.91 0.21 -9.17
N ILE A 10 -9.09 -0.78 -9.53
CA ILE A 10 -7.79 -0.53 -10.18
C ILE A 10 -7.99 0.28 -11.47
N GLU A 11 -8.87 -0.16 -12.36
CA GLU A 11 -9.12 0.51 -13.63
C GLU A 11 -9.75 1.90 -13.45
N LYS A 12 -10.58 2.10 -12.41
CA LYS A 12 -11.09 3.43 -12.04
C LYS A 12 -9.97 4.40 -11.66
N TRP A 13 -8.98 3.95 -10.87
CA TRP A 13 -7.99 4.83 -10.24
C TRP A 13 -6.67 4.96 -11.00
N LYS A 14 -6.32 3.99 -11.87
CA LYS A 14 -5.15 4.07 -12.76
C LYS A 14 -5.00 5.42 -13.49
N PRO A 15 -6.01 5.95 -14.20
CA PRO A 15 -5.87 7.23 -14.89
C PRO A 15 -5.67 8.41 -13.92
N VAL A 16 -6.30 8.37 -12.75
CA VAL A 16 -6.16 9.43 -11.72
C VAL A 16 -4.74 9.48 -11.18
N LEU A 17 -4.11 8.32 -10.98
CA LEU A 17 -2.75 8.20 -10.45
C LEU A 17 -1.67 8.23 -11.55
N SER A 18 -2.06 8.41 -12.81
CA SER A 18 -1.16 8.32 -13.97
C SER A 18 -0.38 6.99 -13.97
N LEU A 19 -1.12 5.88 -13.88
CA LEU A 19 -0.65 4.49 -13.95
C LEU A 19 -1.30 3.74 -15.13
N SER A 20 -1.78 4.45 -16.15
CA SER A 20 -2.49 3.86 -17.29
C SER A 20 -1.60 2.98 -18.18
N ASP A 21 -0.30 3.23 -18.17
CA ASP A 21 0.76 2.47 -18.83
C ASP A 21 1.17 1.21 -18.08
N TRP A 22 0.73 1.04 -16.82
CA TRP A 22 1.03 -0.13 -16.01
C TRP A 22 0.06 -1.28 -16.29
N ASP A 23 0.60 -2.50 -16.46
CA ASP A 23 -0.16 -3.75 -16.41
C ASP A 23 -0.31 -4.19 -14.95
N ILE A 24 -1.46 -3.89 -14.35
CA ILE A 24 -1.74 -4.13 -12.93
C ILE A 24 -2.77 -5.24 -12.80
N ARG A 25 -2.37 -6.34 -12.14
CA ARG A 25 -3.26 -7.48 -11.85
C ARG A 25 -3.87 -7.37 -10.46
N ALA A 26 -5.13 -7.77 -10.36
CA ALA A 26 -5.82 -7.96 -9.08
C ALA A 26 -5.62 -9.39 -8.58
N VAL A 27 -5.26 -9.55 -7.30
CA VAL A 27 -5.13 -10.85 -6.63
C VAL A 27 -5.90 -10.81 -5.31
N ALA A 28 -6.92 -11.65 -5.16
CA ALA A 28 -7.55 -11.90 -3.87
C ALA A 28 -6.77 -12.99 -3.12
N VAL A 29 -6.45 -12.76 -1.85
CA VAL A 29 -5.61 -13.66 -1.06
C VAL A 29 -6.36 -14.14 0.17
N GLU A 30 -6.42 -15.46 0.35
CA GLU A 30 -7.13 -16.10 1.46
C GLU A 30 -6.37 -16.03 2.79
N PRO A 31 -7.08 -16.03 3.94
CA PRO A 31 -6.46 -16.21 5.25
C PRO A 31 -5.71 -17.55 5.39
N PRO A 32 -4.67 -17.63 6.25
CA PRO A 32 -4.20 -16.59 7.17
C PRO A 32 -3.25 -15.60 6.48
N TRP A 33 -3.70 -14.35 6.31
CA TRP A 33 -2.86 -13.26 5.82
C TRP A 33 -3.05 -12.01 6.67
N ARG A 34 -1.94 -11.51 7.22
CA ARG A 34 -1.97 -10.43 8.23
C ARG A 34 -2.23 -9.04 7.65
N LYS A 35 -1.93 -8.81 6.37
CA LYS A 35 -2.05 -7.50 5.73
C LYS A 35 -3.45 -7.33 5.14
N SER A 36 -3.93 -6.10 5.06
CA SER A 36 -5.15 -5.77 4.31
C SER A 36 -4.89 -5.73 2.81
N GLY A 37 -3.71 -5.26 2.41
CA GLY A 37 -3.21 -5.24 1.04
C GLY A 37 -1.68 -5.31 1.00
N ASP A 38 -1.15 -5.60 -0.18
CA ASP A 38 0.28 -5.52 -0.52
C ASP A 38 0.41 -5.37 -2.03
N VAL A 39 1.58 -4.93 -2.48
CA VAL A 39 1.91 -4.87 -3.90
C VAL A 39 3.21 -5.62 -4.22
N LYS A 40 3.26 -6.19 -5.42
CA LYS A 40 4.49 -6.67 -6.06
C LYS A 40 4.70 -5.91 -7.36
N ILE A 41 5.92 -5.46 -7.59
CA ILE A 41 6.26 -4.52 -8.66
C ILE A 41 7.42 -5.09 -9.47
N ASP A 42 7.27 -5.08 -10.78
CA ASP A 42 8.33 -5.19 -11.76
C ASP A 42 8.38 -3.87 -12.54
N GLU A 43 9.22 -2.97 -12.05
CA GLU A 43 9.40 -1.63 -12.62
C GLU A 43 9.96 -1.70 -14.06
N SER A 44 10.79 -2.71 -14.37
CA SER A 44 11.43 -2.83 -15.68
C SER A 44 10.42 -3.12 -16.78
N ASN A 45 9.32 -3.79 -16.44
CA ASN A 45 8.25 -4.15 -17.36
C ASN A 45 6.94 -3.36 -17.13
N LEU A 46 6.93 -2.40 -16.20
CA LEU A 46 5.74 -1.66 -15.77
C LEU A 46 4.58 -2.60 -15.37
N MET A 47 4.92 -3.69 -14.68
CA MET A 47 3.96 -4.69 -14.22
C MET A 47 3.82 -4.62 -12.71
N ALA A 48 2.60 -4.80 -12.22
CA ALA A 48 2.36 -4.93 -10.79
C ALA A 48 1.24 -5.93 -10.48
N ALA A 49 1.27 -6.47 -9.27
CA ALA A 49 0.17 -7.23 -8.70
C ALA A 49 -0.28 -6.55 -7.41
N VAL A 50 -1.53 -6.08 -7.41
CA VAL A 50 -2.21 -5.57 -6.21
C VAL A 50 -2.91 -6.74 -5.55
N MET A 51 -2.46 -7.07 -4.34
CA MET A 51 -2.92 -8.20 -3.56
C MET A 51 -3.82 -7.67 -2.44
N ILE A 52 -5.06 -8.14 -2.34
CA ILE A 52 -6.02 -7.71 -1.31
C ILE A 52 -6.55 -8.93 -0.56
N ARG A 53 -6.69 -8.81 0.77
CA ARG A 53 -7.19 -9.91 1.60
C ARG A 53 -8.65 -10.21 1.27
N SER A 54 -8.99 -11.49 1.06
CA SER A 54 -10.29 -11.93 0.54
C SER A 54 -11.47 -11.65 1.49
N ASP A 55 -11.20 -11.60 2.79
CA ASP A 55 -12.17 -11.36 3.87
C ASP A 55 -12.22 -9.89 4.34
N LEU A 56 -11.52 -8.98 3.65
CA LEU A 56 -11.55 -7.55 3.94
C LEU A 56 -12.99 -7.02 3.82
N ASP A 57 -13.41 -6.22 4.81
CA ASP A 57 -14.71 -5.56 4.79
C ASP A 57 -14.87 -4.72 3.51
N PRO A 58 -15.91 -4.96 2.69
CA PRO A 58 -16.11 -4.26 1.43
C PRO A 58 -16.15 -2.73 1.55
N ARG A 59 -16.49 -2.18 2.72
CA ARG A 59 -16.50 -0.72 2.98
C ARG A 59 -15.12 -0.09 2.90
N PHE A 60 -14.06 -0.86 3.17
CA PHE A 60 -12.68 -0.38 3.13
C PHE A 60 -11.93 -0.80 1.87
N LEU A 61 -12.58 -1.56 0.96
CA LEU A 61 -11.92 -2.10 -0.22
C LEU A 61 -11.34 -1.00 -1.12
N GLU A 62 -12.13 0.02 -1.45
CA GLU A 62 -11.67 1.13 -2.28
C GLU A 62 -10.51 1.88 -1.62
N GLN A 63 -10.54 2.05 -0.29
CA GLN A 63 -9.45 2.65 0.45
C GLN A 63 -8.16 1.86 0.32
N VAL A 64 -8.21 0.54 0.52
CA VAL A 64 -7.01 -0.31 0.42
C VAL A 64 -6.49 -0.35 -1.02
N VAL A 65 -7.35 -0.44 -2.04
CA VAL A 65 -6.91 -0.42 -3.44
C VAL A 65 -6.19 0.90 -3.78
N VAL A 66 -6.76 2.05 -3.40
CA VAL A 66 -6.11 3.35 -3.67
C VAL A 66 -4.77 3.45 -2.94
N HIS A 67 -4.68 2.94 -1.71
CA HIS A 67 -3.44 2.89 -0.93
C HIS A 67 -2.35 2.07 -1.64
N GLU A 68 -2.68 0.85 -2.09
CA GLU A 68 -1.71 0.00 -2.80
C GLU A 68 -1.30 0.59 -4.16
N LEU A 69 -2.21 1.27 -4.88
CA LEU A 69 -1.85 1.96 -6.12
C LEU A 69 -0.92 3.16 -5.87
N LEU A 70 -1.07 3.86 -4.74
CA LEU A 70 -0.14 4.92 -4.35
C LEU A 70 1.25 4.35 -4.05
N HIS A 71 1.36 3.15 -3.48
CA HIS A 71 2.67 2.47 -3.35
C HIS A 71 3.33 2.21 -4.71
N ILE A 72 2.57 1.82 -5.74
CA ILE A 72 3.11 1.73 -7.11
C ILE A 72 3.61 3.09 -7.58
N LYS A 73 2.81 4.15 -7.36
CA LYS A 73 3.16 5.51 -7.79
C LYS A 73 4.42 6.04 -7.10
N LEU A 74 4.63 5.67 -5.84
CA LEU A 74 5.73 6.14 -5.00
C LEU A 74 6.91 5.17 -4.96
N TRP A 75 6.86 4.06 -5.69
CA TRP A 75 7.88 3.00 -5.69
C TRP A 75 9.31 3.52 -5.95
N ASN A 76 9.46 4.51 -6.82
CA ASN A 76 10.78 5.07 -7.13
C ASN A 76 11.42 5.77 -5.91
N LEU A 77 10.60 6.28 -4.97
CA LEU A 77 11.09 6.82 -3.71
C LEU A 77 11.60 5.72 -2.79
N ASP A 78 10.94 4.56 -2.75
CA ASP A 78 11.40 3.38 -2.02
C ASP A 78 12.74 2.88 -2.56
N ARG A 79 12.85 2.75 -3.88
CA ARG A 79 14.10 2.33 -4.54
C ARG A 79 15.23 3.32 -4.31
N MET A 80 14.94 4.62 -4.37
CA MET A 80 15.92 5.66 -4.07
C MET A 80 16.40 5.56 -2.62
N LEU A 81 15.50 5.33 -1.66
CA LEU A 81 15.88 5.10 -0.26
C LEU A 81 16.76 3.86 -0.12
N GLU A 82 16.34 2.72 -0.66
CA GLU A 82 17.07 1.46 -0.55
C GLU A 82 18.50 1.61 -1.09
N SER A 83 18.64 2.26 -2.25
CA SER A 83 19.95 2.56 -2.82
C SER A 83 20.80 3.49 -1.93
N SER A 84 20.16 4.49 -1.31
CA SER A 84 20.83 5.41 -0.38
C SER A 84 21.30 4.69 0.89
N LEU A 85 20.48 3.81 1.45
CA LEU A 85 20.83 2.98 2.60
C LEU A 85 21.99 2.04 2.27
N ASN A 86 21.94 1.37 1.11
CA ASN A 86 23.04 0.51 0.64
C ASN A 86 24.34 1.31 0.49
N SER A 87 24.26 2.54 -0.02
CA SER A 87 25.44 3.40 -0.18
C SER A 87 26.03 3.88 1.15
N LEU A 88 25.22 4.07 2.19
CA LEU A 88 25.66 4.64 3.48
C LEU A 88 26.08 3.57 4.49
N PHE A 89 25.37 2.43 4.51
CA PHE A 89 25.54 1.37 5.51
C PHE A 89 26.05 0.05 4.93
N GLY A 90 26.19 -0.02 3.60
CA GLY A 90 26.43 -1.29 2.92
C GLY A 90 25.16 -2.14 2.81
N GLU A 91 25.33 -3.36 2.31
CA GLU A 91 24.24 -4.32 2.08
C GLU A 91 23.94 -5.21 3.29
N ASP A 92 24.62 -4.98 4.42
CA ASP A 92 24.37 -5.71 5.66
C ASP A 92 23.00 -5.32 6.24
N LEU A 93 22.06 -6.25 6.14
CA LEU A 93 20.70 -6.08 6.64
C LEU A 93 20.62 -6.19 8.17
N GLU A 94 21.67 -6.68 8.84
CA GLU A 94 21.73 -6.79 10.30
C GLU A 94 22.28 -5.51 10.97
N ASP A 95 22.69 -4.49 10.21
CA ASP A 95 23.10 -3.21 10.78
C ASP A 95 21.90 -2.49 11.42
N GLY A 96 21.89 -2.43 12.75
CA GLY A 96 20.80 -1.79 13.52
C GLY A 96 20.59 -0.30 13.19
N ARG A 97 21.62 0.43 12.73
CA ARG A 97 21.48 1.82 12.28
C ARG A 97 20.76 1.91 10.94
N ARG A 98 21.08 0.98 10.03
CA ARG A 98 20.38 0.84 8.76
C ARG A 98 18.90 0.55 9.00
N ALA A 99 18.60 -0.46 9.83
CA ALA A 99 17.24 -0.84 10.18
C ALA A 99 16.47 0.34 10.80
N PHE A 100 17.07 1.05 11.76
CA PHE A 100 16.46 2.23 12.38
C PHE A 100 16.09 3.32 11.35
N VAL A 101 16.99 3.67 10.42
CA VAL A 101 16.72 4.70 9.41
C VAL A 101 15.67 4.21 8.41
N GLN A 102 15.74 2.94 8.01
CA GLN A 102 14.76 2.33 7.11
C GLN A 102 13.36 2.37 7.72
N ASP A 103 13.20 1.97 8.98
CA ASP A 103 11.91 1.98 9.68
C ASP A 103 11.34 3.40 9.77
N GLN A 104 12.16 4.39 10.13
CA GLN A 104 11.73 5.79 10.19
C GLN A 104 11.23 6.32 8.85
N PHE A 105 11.86 5.92 7.75
CA PHE A 105 11.41 6.32 6.42
C PHE A 105 10.13 5.59 6.02
N MET A 106 10.08 4.27 6.20
CA MET A 106 8.92 3.46 5.83
C MET A 106 7.67 3.88 6.59
N ASP A 107 7.77 4.19 7.89
CA ASP A 107 6.66 4.72 8.68
C ASP A 107 6.18 6.09 8.16
N ARG A 108 7.09 6.96 7.71
CA ARG A 108 6.73 8.25 7.10
C ARG A 108 6.07 8.07 5.74
N LEU A 109 6.62 7.21 4.89
CA LEU A 109 6.06 6.95 3.57
C LEU A 109 4.65 6.35 3.69
N GLU A 110 4.46 5.39 4.60
CA GLU A 110 3.15 4.81 4.90
C GLU A 110 2.16 5.88 5.37
N THR A 111 2.60 6.79 6.26
CA THR A 111 1.75 7.89 6.74
C THR A 111 1.35 8.83 5.60
N VAL A 112 2.29 9.21 4.73
CA VAL A 112 2.01 10.05 3.57
C VAL A 112 1.09 9.34 2.58
N THR A 113 1.31 8.05 2.33
CA THR A 113 0.47 7.22 1.45
C THR A 113 -0.96 7.15 1.99
N GLN A 114 -1.13 6.98 3.29
CA GLN A 114 -2.44 6.98 3.95
C GLN A 114 -3.14 8.35 3.85
N ASP A 115 -2.42 9.45 4.05
CA ASP A 115 -3.00 10.80 3.95
C ASP A 115 -3.37 11.17 2.51
N LEU A 116 -2.53 10.79 1.52
CA LEU A 116 -2.86 10.93 0.11
C LEU A 116 -4.06 10.09 -0.28
N THR A 117 -4.17 8.87 0.25
CA THR A 117 -5.34 8.00 0.05
C THR A 117 -6.61 8.72 0.50
N ARG A 118 -6.60 9.28 1.72
CA ARG A 118 -7.74 10.04 2.25
C ARG A 118 -8.07 11.27 1.41
N ALA A 119 -7.05 12.03 1.02
CA ALA A 119 -7.22 13.24 0.22
C ALA A 119 -7.83 12.93 -1.16
N LEU A 120 -7.35 11.88 -1.84
CA LEU A 120 -7.87 11.45 -3.13
C LEU A 120 -9.30 10.93 -3.04
N LEU A 121 -9.60 10.08 -2.06
CA LEU A 121 -10.96 9.59 -1.83
C LEU A 121 -11.92 10.75 -1.54
N SER A 122 -11.52 11.68 -0.67
CA SER A 122 -12.32 12.86 -0.34
C SER A 122 -12.56 13.74 -1.58
N ALA A 123 -11.53 13.99 -2.40
CA ALA A 123 -11.64 14.75 -3.63
C ALA A 123 -12.56 14.07 -4.67
N ALA A 124 -12.61 12.73 -4.67
CA ALA A 124 -13.51 11.94 -5.51
C ALA A 124 -14.94 11.81 -4.94
N GLY A 125 -15.26 12.48 -3.83
CA GLY A 125 -16.59 12.47 -3.22
C GLY A 125 -16.91 11.24 -2.38
N PHE A 126 -15.90 10.48 -1.92
CA PHE A 126 -16.09 9.36 -1.02
C PHE A 126 -16.63 9.84 0.34
N SER A 127 -17.71 9.21 0.81
CA SER A 127 -18.40 9.54 2.06
C SER A 127 -18.39 8.39 3.10
N GLY A 128 -17.58 7.36 2.87
CA GLY A 128 -17.46 6.21 3.78
C GLY A 128 -16.57 6.47 5.00
N SER A 129 -16.54 5.50 5.91
CA SER A 129 -15.64 5.51 7.07
C SER A 129 -14.22 5.12 6.65
N TYR A 130 -13.22 5.71 7.30
CA TYR A 130 -11.82 5.30 7.14
C TYR A 130 -11.48 4.15 8.07
N MET A 131 -10.65 3.23 7.61
CA MET A 131 -10.12 2.15 8.42
C MET A 131 -9.28 2.70 9.59
N PHE A 132 -9.58 2.25 10.81
CA PHE A 132 -8.84 2.58 12.03
C PHE A 132 -7.55 1.75 12.22
N GLY A 133 -7.38 0.66 11.48
CA GLY A 133 -6.09 0.00 11.21
C GLY A 133 -5.23 -0.27 12.45
N ARG A 134 -4.05 0.36 12.51
CA ARG A 134 -3.09 0.25 13.64
C ARG A 134 -3.71 0.69 14.97
N VAL A 135 -4.56 1.74 14.95
CA VAL A 135 -5.23 2.25 16.16
C VAL A 135 -6.25 1.26 16.69
N GLN A 136 -7.02 0.60 15.82
CA GLN A 136 -7.98 -0.41 16.26
C GLN A 136 -7.27 -1.57 16.97
N ARG A 137 -6.11 -2.02 16.46
CA ARG A 137 -5.30 -3.05 17.12
C ARG A 137 -4.83 -2.63 18.52
N GLN A 138 -4.36 -1.39 18.67
CA GLN A 138 -3.95 -0.86 19.98
C GLN A 138 -5.14 -0.79 20.95
N VAL A 139 -6.32 -0.39 20.47
CA VAL A 139 -7.55 -0.41 21.27
C VAL A 139 -7.93 -1.83 21.67
N ASP A 140 -7.88 -2.78 20.74
CA ASP A 140 -8.22 -4.19 21.00
C ASP A 140 -7.23 -4.84 21.99
N GLU A 141 -5.95 -4.44 21.96
CA GLU A 141 -4.91 -4.89 22.91
C GLU A 141 -5.16 -4.36 24.33
N GLU A 142 -5.65 -3.13 24.49
CA GLU A 142 -5.97 -2.53 25.80
C GLU A 142 -7.30 -3.02 26.41
N LEU A 143 -8.18 -3.60 25.58
CA LEU A 143 -9.51 -4.11 26.01
C LEU A 143 -9.53 -5.61 26.36
N GLN A 144 -8.38 -6.30 26.25
CA GLN A 144 -8.20 -7.70 26.64
C GLN A 144 -7.68 -7.83 28.07
#